data_AF-A0A537A901-F1
#
_entry.id   AF-A0A537A901-F1
#
_cell.length_a   1.000
_cell.length_b   1.000
_cell.length_c   1.000
_cell.angle_alpha   90.00
_cell.angle_beta   90.00
_cell.angle_gamma   90.00
#
_symmetry.space_group_name_H-M   'P 1'
#
loop_
_entity.id
_entity.type
_entity.pdbx_description
1 polymer ?
#
loop_
_entity_poly.entity_id
_entity_poly.type
_entity_poly.pdbx_seq_one_letter_code
_entity_poly.pdbx_strand_id
1 'polypeptide(L)'
;MPDPDAVVTQELPIAATQTGFFGLYPAGDFRLIDGKCTDCGTIPSARWYFEHETIAVPAGGLAMAGYARRIATFDDVRAWHAGRSDDARPEYPPLVWVAAPQLVRHARLRADGASLDLAGTVLPIERVAKIPLNRSYYDASSTRFFASRPLTARGCLNANGRFVVRTLWPEGFHLRDVPPFRALPADFAPALALRQLMREEPNGGARSPFAAFTLWQKTSTVTDWRGRAVLAFIVNGGQGDDDEAHAGHFAIVTGRIADDGAIGDWLVNNFYTLDAESEKGIIAAPVPLDNYLADLNSGQAYYRPSYLLVAVLSRERATALVQAALGRVYNQFYRHQLVYYHPTTNCTSISVDTLRALGFDVPARGPTSRLLAWVGFPYFAAKERSVDKAKLAFDYLTVDQTRLMPAAAIETIFGGLLSLSSGTATTESADRSLGQMLAQDLDALAFLRIPQIPSSRAWGDAPAVNAREYRARMPRDRSKVQIVPVPVRPFPARLRDDDLQPSSPHPSERAALAWGIVLLVGIPGLIAKAWKYLRASR
;
A
#
# COMPACT_ATOMS: atom_id res chain seq x y z
N MET A 1 9.20 25.51 34.36
CA MET A 1 7.74 25.31 34.26
C MET A 1 7.29 26.06 33.03
N PRO A 2 6.75 25.41 31.99
CA PRO A 2 6.17 26.13 30.87
C PRO A 2 4.86 26.78 31.32
N ASP A 3 4.63 27.99 30.81
CA ASP A 3 3.50 28.86 31.11
C ASP A 3 2.16 28.19 30.71
N PRO A 4 1.23 27.93 31.65
CA PRO A 4 -0.06 27.32 31.33
C PRO A 4 -1.00 28.23 30.51
N ASP A 5 -0.66 29.52 30.34
CA ASP A 5 -1.49 30.51 29.65
C ASP A 5 -0.89 31.00 28.31
N ALA A 6 0.16 30.36 27.80
CA ALA A 6 0.65 30.60 26.45
C ALA A 6 -0.32 30.01 25.42
N VAL A 7 -1.49 30.64 25.24
CA VAL A 7 -2.34 30.47 24.07
C VAL A 7 -1.55 31.02 22.88
N VAL A 8 -0.75 30.15 22.28
CA VAL A 8 -0.21 30.40 20.94
C VAL A 8 -1.43 30.56 20.05
N THR A 9 -1.72 31.80 19.68
CA THR A 9 -2.64 32.19 18.62
C THR A 9 -2.06 31.72 17.28
N GLN A 10 -1.98 30.41 17.10
CA GLN A 10 -1.57 29.82 15.84
C GLN A 10 -2.70 30.10 14.85
N GLU A 11 -2.41 30.88 13.79
CA GLU A 11 -3.35 31.05 12.69
C GLU A 11 -3.69 29.66 12.14
N LEU A 12 -4.93 29.22 12.36
CA LEU A 12 -5.47 27.99 11.80
C LEU A 12 -6.11 28.31 10.45
N PRO A 13 -5.89 27.49 9.43
CA PRO A 13 -5.18 26.21 9.44
C PRO A 13 -3.66 26.36 9.27
N ILE A 14 -2.90 25.38 9.77
CA ILE A 14 -1.42 25.36 9.68
C ILE A 14 -0.95 24.66 8.40
N ALA A 15 0.24 24.97 7.91
CA ALA A 15 0.81 24.25 6.78
C ALA A 15 1.17 22.80 7.19
N ALA A 16 0.96 21.84 6.28
CA ALA A 16 1.27 20.43 6.51
C ALA A 16 2.76 20.17 6.75
N THR A 17 3.64 21.08 6.34
CA THR A 17 5.09 21.03 6.56
C THR A 17 5.54 21.76 7.82
N GLN A 18 4.64 22.42 8.55
CA GLN A 18 5.03 23.26 9.69
C GLN A 18 5.36 22.45 10.95
N THR A 19 4.67 21.33 11.17
CA THR A 19 4.80 20.53 12.40
C THR A 19 4.63 19.05 12.13
N GLY A 20 5.27 18.21 12.95
CA GLY A 20 5.17 16.75 12.87
C GLY A 20 6.15 16.15 11.86
N PHE A 21 5.74 15.04 11.26
CA PHE A 21 6.58 14.23 10.39
C PHE A 21 5.85 13.85 9.11
N PHE A 22 6.60 13.53 8.06
CA PHE A 22 6.13 12.63 7.02
C PHE A 22 6.87 11.30 7.20
N GLY A 23 6.22 10.36 7.87
CA GLY A 23 6.81 9.06 8.18
C GLY A 23 7.96 9.22 9.18
N LEU A 24 9.20 9.05 8.70
CA LEU A 24 10.41 9.18 9.50
C LEU A 24 11.00 10.59 9.51
N TYR A 25 10.60 11.42 8.54
CA TYR A 25 11.27 12.67 8.20
C TYR A 25 10.52 13.85 8.81
N PRO A 26 11.22 14.82 9.45
CA PRO A 26 10.59 16.06 9.90
C PRO A 26 9.80 16.73 8.78
N ALA A 27 8.57 17.17 9.05
CA ALA A 27 7.73 17.79 8.03
C ALA A 27 8.34 19.10 7.49
N GLY A 28 9.11 19.81 8.33
CA GLY A 28 9.82 21.05 7.99
C GLY A 28 10.99 20.87 7.01
N ASP A 29 11.42 19.62 6.77
CA ASP A 29 12.43 19.30 5.77
C ASP A 29 11.87 19.29 4.34
N PHE A 30 10.56 19.55 4.17
CA PHE A 30 9.89 19.56 2.89
C PHE A 30 9.32 20.92 2.53
N ARG A 31 9.25 21.17 1.23
CA ARG A 31 8.51 22.29 0.65
C ARG A 31 7.25 21.78 -0.04
N LEU A 32 6.13 22.43 0.23
CA LEU A 32 4.87 22.20 -0.46
C LEU A 32 4.89 22.88 -1.83
N ILE A 33 4.57 22.11 -2.87
CA ILE A 33 4.54 22.54 -4.26
C ILE A 33 3.49 21.72 -5.04
N ASP A 34 3.38 21.98 -6.34
CA ASP A 34 2.73 21.08 -7.30
C ASP A 34 3.75 20.44 -8.25
N GLY A 35 3.30 19.53 -9.11
CA GLY A 35 4.16 18.89 -10.13
C GLY A 35 4.71 19.85 -11.20
N LYS A 36 4.36 21.14 -11.20
CA LYS A 36 4.90 22.12 -12.15
C LYS A 36 6.22 22.75 -11.70
N CYS A 37 6.74 22.37 -10.53
CA CYS A 37 8.03 22.83 -10.05
C CYS A 37 9.15 22.61 -11.07
N THR A 38 10.00 23.62 -11.26
CA THR A 38 11.18 23.55 -12.14
C THR A 38 12.50 23.52 -11.36
N ASP A 39 12.44 23.81 -10.06
CA ASP A 39 13.55 23.94 -9.12
C ASP A 39 13.63 22.79 -8.09
N CYS A 40 12.81 21.76 -8.25
CA CYS A 40 12.72 20.59 -7.38
C CYS A 40 13.55 19.42 -7.93
N GLY A 41 14.08 18.57 -7.05
CA GLY A 41 14.89 17.39 -7.46
C GLY A 41 14.08 16.25 -8.08
N THR A 42 12.76 16.27 -7.95
CA THR A 42 11.84 15.25 -8.45
C THR A 42 11.94 15.09 -9.98
N ILE A 43 12.04 13.83 -10.44
CA ILE A 43 12.24 13.54 -11.87
C ILE A 43 11.06 14.03 -12.75
N PRO A 44 11.31 14.38 -14.04
CA PRO A 44 10.27 14.91 -14.93
C PRO A 44 9.03 14.03 -15.07
N SER A 45 9.19 12.70 -15.09
CA SER A 45 8.08 11.76 -15.19
C SER A 45 7.17 11.76 -13.96
N ALA A 46 7.75 11.85 -12.76
CA ALA A 46 6.99 12.00 -11.52
C ALA A 46 6.23 13.33 -11.50
N ARG A 47 6.89 14.44 -11.86
CA ARG A 47 6.25 15.76 -11.98
C ARG A 47 5.03 15.76 -12.89
N TRP A 48 5.09 15.05 -14.02
CA TRP A 48 3.95 14.91 -14.93
C TRP A 48 2.74 14.23 -14.28
N TYR A 49 2.96 13.17 -13.50
CA TYR A 49 1.84 12.52 -12.79
C TYR A 49 1.18 13.42 -11.74
N PHE A 50 1.96 14.29 -11.09
CA PHE A 50 1.50 15.13 -9.99
C PHE A 50 1.29 16.61 -10.40
N GLU A 51 1.14 16.90 -11.69
CA GLU A 51 1.06 18.27 -12.22
C GLU A 51 -0.04 19.12 -11.55
N HIS A 52 -1.12 18.47 -11.11
CA HIS A 52 -2.29 19.12 -10.47
C HIS A 52 -2.50 18.70 -9.02
N GLU A 53 -1.50 18.07 -8.41
CA GLU A 53 -1.58 17.59 -7.04
C GLU A 53 -0.66 18.38 -6.13
N THR A 54 -1.10 18.60 -4.89
CA THR A 54 -0.20 19.12 -3.84
C THR A 54 0.73 18.01 -3.38
N ILE A 55 2.03 18.22 -3.57
CA ILE A 55 3.09 17.32 -3.14
C ILE A 55 4.07 18.04 -2.21
N ALA A 56 4.71 17.27 -1.34
CA ALA A 56 5.83 17.72 -0.55
C ALA A 56 7.11 17.15 -1.16
N VAL A 57 8.09 18.00 -1.46
CA VAL A 57 9.41 17.58 -1.96
C VAL A 57 10.49 17.97 -0.96
N PRO A 58 11.57 17.18 -0.83
CA PRO A 58 12.66 17.52 0.09
C PRO A 58 13.24 18.90 -0.23
N ALA A 59 13.54 19.67 0.82
CA ALA A 59 14.24 20.94 0.71
C ALA A 59 15.65 20.77 0.12
N GLY A 60 16.20 21.85 -0.43
CA GLY A 60 17.52 21.85 -1.05
C GLY A 60 18.63 21.38 -0.09
N GLY A 61 19.54 20.52 -0.59
CA GLY A 61 20.68 20.00 0.18
C GLY A 61 20.41 18.70 0.93
N LEU A 62 19.17 18.21 0.96
CA LEU A 62 18.83 16.92 1.54
C LEU A 62 19.10 15.78 0.54
N ALA A 63 19.62 14.66 1.04
CA ALA A 63 19.86 13.47 0.22
C ALA A 63 18.52 12.84 -0.16
N MET A 64 18.25 12.71 -1.45
CA MET A 64 17.01 12.13 -1.97
C MET A 64 17.32 10.77 -2.62
N ALA A 65 16.37 9.84 -2.52
CA ALA A 65 16.50 8.53 -3.13
C ALA A 65 16.71 8.67 -4.65
N GLY A 66 17.78 8.05 -5.15
CA GLY A 66 18.11 8.01 -6.57
C GLY A 66 17.55 6.78 -7.28
N TYR A 67 18.15 6.42 -8.41
CA TYR A 67 17.95 5.14 -9.10
C TYR A 67 19.16 4.86 -9.99
N ALA A 68 19.40 3.59 -10.31
CA ALA A 68 20.43 3.20 -11.27
C ALA A 68 19.83 3.05 -12.68
N ARG A 69 20.61 3.46 -13.68
CA ARG A 69 20.26 3.38 -15.10
C ARG A 69 20.63 2.03 -15.69
N ARG A 70 19.94 1.62 -16.76
CA ARG A 70 20.21 0.36 -17.50
C ARG A 70 20.18 -0.92 -16.67
N ILE A 71 19.38 -0.94 -15.61
CA ILE A 71 19.25 -2.09 -14.72
C ILE A 71 17.79 -2.28 -14.31
N ALA A 72 17.37 -3.53 -14.08
CA ALA A 72 16.03 -3.82 -13.60
C ALA A 72 15.83 -3.29 -12.16
N THR A 73 14.59 -2.91 -11.83
CA THR A 73 14.25 -2.21 -10.58
C THR A 73 14.72 -2.88 -9.29
N PHE A 74 14.51 -4.19 -9.13
CA PHE A 74 14.93 -4.89 -7.90
C PHE A 74 16.42 -5.25 -7.91
N ASP A 75 17.05 -5.26 -9.07
CA ASP A 75 18.49 -5.44 -9.21
C ASP A 75 19.23 -4.16 -8.81
N ASP A 76 18.65 -3.00 -9.16
CA ASP A 76 19.05 -1.68 -8.64
C ASP A 76 19.01 -1.65 -7.11
N VAL A 77 17.89 -2.04 -6.50
CA VAL A 77 17.77 -2.09 -5.03
C VAL A 77 18.84 -3.00 -4.41
N ARG A 78 19.06 -4.19 -4.96
CA ARG A 78 20.10 -5.12 -4.48
C ARG A 78 21.51 -4.53 -4.60
N ALA A 79 21.84 -3.95 -5.75
CA ALA A 79 23.15 -3.35 -6.00
C ALA A 79 23.41 -2.13 -5.11
N TRP A 80 22.42 -1.24 -4.97
CA TRP A 80 22.47 -0.09 -4.07
C TRP A 80 22.65 -0.53 -2.62
N HIS A 81 21.88 -1.52 -2.16
CA HIS A 81 21.97 -2.02 -0.79
C HIS A 81 23.35 -2.62 -0.50
N ALA A 82 23.90 -3.43 -1.42
CA ALA A 82 25.22 -4.04 -1.26
C ALA A 82 26.35 -3.00 -1.19
N GLY A 83 26.23 -1.91 -1.94
CA GLY A 83 27.22 -0.82 -1.99
C GLY A 83 27.03 0.28 -0.93
N ARG A 84 25.96 0.24 -0.14
CA ARG A 84 25.64 1.27 0.85
C ARG A 84 26.59 1.18 2.07
N SER A 85 27.01 2.32 2.60
CA SER A 85 27.79 2.40 3.85
C SER A 85 26.87 2.45 5.07
N ASP A 86 27.37 2.00 6.22
CA ASP A 86 26.58 1.91 7.45
C ASP A 86 26.29 3.30 8.06
N ASP A 87 27.09 4.30 7.73
CA ASP A 87 26.94 5.71 8.10
C ASP A 87 26.12 6.52 7.09
N ALA A 88 25.61 5.89 6.03
CA ALA A 88 24.86 6.58 4.99
C ALA A 88 23.60 7.23 5.57
N ARG A 89 23.48 8.54 5.39
CA ARG A 89 22.32 9.33 5.82
C ARG A 89 21.01 8.79 5.21
N PRO A 90 19.88 8.90 5.92
CA PRO A 90 18.58 8.56 5.35
C PRO A 90 18.34 9.32 4.06
N GLU A 91 17.96 8.59 3.00
CA GLU A 91 17.55 9.19 1.73
C GLU A 91 16.06 9.51 1.82
N TYR A 92 15.66 10.72 1.44
CA TYR A 92 14.27 11.17 1.41
C TYR A 92 13.54 10.60 0.18
N PRO A 93 12.22 10.36 0.26
CA PRO A 93 11.45 9.98 -0.91
C PRO A 93 11.50 11.09 -1.99
N PRO A 94 11.37 10.73 -3.29
CA PRO A 94 11.42 11.71 -4.37
C PRO A 94 10.29 12.75 -4.31
N LEU A 95 9.17 12.38 -3.68
CA LEU A 95 8.06 13.24 -3.29
C LEU A 95 7.20 12.50 -2.25
N VAL A 96 6.36 13.24 -1.53
CA VAL A 96 5.23 12.73 -0.75
C VAL A 96 3.95 13.34 -1.30
N TRP A 97 2.95 12.53 -1.63
CA TRP A 97 1.64 13.03 -2.04
C TRP A 97 0.82 13.42 -0.82
N VAL A 98 0.89 14.69 -0.45
CA VAL A 98 0.18 15.23 0.71
C VAL A 98 -1.26 15.60 0.41
N ALA A 99 -1.62 15.73 -0.88
CA ALA A 99 -2.96 15.95 -1.41
C ALA A 99 -3.63 17.29 -1.05
N ALA A 100 -3.38 17.85 0.13
CA ALA A 100 -3.78 19.19 0.49
C ALA A 100 -2.71 19.85 1.40
N PRO A 101 -2.52 21.17 1.30
CA PRO A 101 -1.40 21.87 1.91
C PRO A 101 -1.57 22.17 3.38
N GLN A 102 -2.79 22.14 3.92
CA GLN A 102 -3.09 22.64 5.25
C GLN A 102 -3.76 21.59 6.15
N LEU A 103 -3.52 21.73 7.45
CA LEU A 103 -4.03 20.88 8.52
C LEU A 103 -4.78 21.71 9.57
N VAL A 104 -5.81 21.08 10.12
CA VAL A 104 -6.56 21.55 11.28
C VAL A 104 -6.61 20.39 12.26
N ARG A 105 -5.97 20.51 13.42
CA ARG A 105 -5.95 19.46 14.46
C ARG A 105 -6.92 19.78 15.60
N HIS A 106 -7.30 18.75 16.35
CA HIS A 106 -8.16 18.81 17.53
C HIS A 106 -9.52 19.46 17.29
N ALA A 107 -10.03 19.36 16.05
CA ALA A 107 -11.30 19.92 15.65
C ALA A 107 -12.46 19.01 16.05
N ARG A 108 -13.65 19.58 16.22
CA ARG A 108 -14.91 18.83 16.27
C ARG A 108 -15.80 19.22 15.11
N LEU A 109 -16.26 18.24 14.34
CA LEU A 109 -17.28 18.49 13.33
C LEU A 109 -18.61 18.78 14.02
N ARG A 110 -19.24 19.92 13.71
CA ARG A 110 -20.57 20.24 14.23
C ARG A 110 -21.62 19.28 13.67
N ALA A 111 -22.75 19.14 14.39
CA ALA A 111 -23.79 18.16 14.07
C ALA A 111 -24.41 18.34 12.67
N ASP A 112 -24.43 19.57 12.15
CA ASP A 112 -24.88 19.89 10.79
C ASP A 112 -23.86 19.48 9.70
N GLY A 113 -22.62 19.17 10.09
CA GLY A 113 -21.52 18.85 9.20
C GLY A 113 -21.06 20.02 8.33
N ALA A 114 -21.38 21.26 8.67
CA ALA A 114 -21.10 22.46 7.86
C ALA A 114 -19.90 23.27 8.35
N SER A 115 -19.39 22.98 9.56
CA SER A 115 -18.22 23.66 10.12
C SER A 115 -17.48 22.80 11.15
N LEU A 116 -16.21 23.15 11.36
CA LEU A 116 -15.35 22.61 12.40
C LEU A 116 -15.32 23.60 13.58
N ASP A 117 -15.45 23.09 14.79
CA ASP A 117 -15.25 23.82 16.04
C ASP A 117 -13.83 23.57 16.55
N LEU A 118 -13.10 24.66 16.79
CA LEU A 118 -11.72 24.73 17.23
C LEU A 118 -11.68 25.49 18.54
N ALA A 119 -11.97 24.80 19.65
CA ALA A 119 -12.03 25.38 20.99
C ALA A 119 -12.89 26.66 21.05
N GLY A 120 -14.06 26.66 20.40
CA GLY A 120 -14.99 27.79 20.35
C GLY A 120 -14.87 28.64 19.08
N THR A 121 -13.78 28.50 18.31
CA THR A 121 -13.66 29.14 16.99
C THR A 121 -14.35 28.28 15.93
N VAL A 122 -15.33 28.85 15.23
CA VAL A 122 -16.07 28.14 14.18
C VAL A 122 -15.42 28.41 12.82
N LEU A 123 -14.91 27.36 12.19
CA LEU A 123 -14.36 27.37 10.84
C LEU A 123 -15.37 26.77 9.86
N PRO A 124 -16.00 27.57 8.98
CA PRO A 124 -16.87 27.06 7.92
C PRO A 124 -16.12 26.12 6.98
N ILE A 125 -16.72 25.00 6.64
CA ILE A 125 -16.10 24.02 5.74
C ILE A 125 -16.90 23.75 4.48
N GLU A 126 -16.19 23.40 3.43
CA GLU A 126 -16.72 22.67 2.28
C GLU A 126 -16.03 21.31 2.20
N ARG A 127 -16.57 20.41 1.40
CA ARG A 127 -15.91 19.14 1.09
C ARG A 127 -15.36 19.24 -0.31
N VAL A 128 -14.22 18.61 -0.56
CA VAL A 128 -13.72 18.42 -1.92
C VAL A 128 -14.84 17.80 -2.79
N ALA A 129 -14.88 18.15 -4.08
CA ALA A 129 -15.88 17.60 -4.97
C ALA A 129 -15.71 16.08 -5.12
N LYS A 130 -16.83 15.37 -5.23
CA LYS A 130 -16.84 13.95 -5.58
C LYS A 130 -16.31 13.79 -7.00
N ILE A 131 -15.33 12.90 -7.20
CA ILE A 131 -14.87 12.53 -8.54
C ILE A 131 -16.03 11.85 -9.29
N PRO A 132 -16.36 12.23 -10.54
CA PRO A 132 -17.53 11.70 -11.26
C PRO A 132 -17.57 10.17 -11.39
N LEU A 133 -16.39 9.54 -11.55
CA LEU A 133 -16.25 8.09 -11.64
C LEU A 133 -16.39 7.36 -10.30
N ASN A 134 -16.29 8.09 -9.17
CA ASN A 134 -16.44 7.49 -7.85
C ASN A 134 -17.90 7.06 -7.66
N ARG A 135 -18.16 5.78 -7.40
CA ARG A 135 -19.55 5.30 -7.27
C ARG A 135 -20.25 5.83 -6.02
N SER A 136 -19.47 6.10 -4.98
CA SER A 136 -19.98 6.37 -3.65
C SER A 136 -19.19 7.50 -2.99
N TYR A 137 -19.75 8.19 -2.00
CA TYR A 137 -19.10 9.36 -1.38
C TYR A 137 -19.55 9.59 0.06
N TYR A 138 -18.91 10.58 0.70
CA TYR A 138 -19.30 11.09 2.02
C TYR A 138 -20.80 11.45 2.07
N ASP A 139 -21.49 11.05 3.15
CA ASP A 139 -22.93 11.32 3.35
C ASP A 139 -23.29 11.64 4.81
N ALA A 140 -24.58 11.63 5.15
CA ALA A 140 -25.07 11.89 6.50
C ALA A 140 -24.56 10.87 7.55
N SER A 141 -24.30 9.62 7.16
CA SER A 141 -23.71 8.61 8.05
C SER A 141 -22.24 8.93 8.36
N SER A 142 -21.50 9.45 7.38
CA SER A 142 -20.15 9.98 7.58
C SER A 142 -20.16 11.14 8.58
N THR A 143 -21.09 12.09 8.43
CA THR A 143 -21.23 13.22 9.38
C THR A 143 -21.47 12.74 10.81
N ARG A 144 -22.41 11.80 11.02
CA ARG A 144 -22.67 11.26 12.36
C ARG A 144 -21.45 10.57 12.95
N PHE A 145 -20.70 9.84 12.14
CA PHE A 145 -19.47 9.19 12.56
C PHE A 145 -18.45 10.23 13.03
N PHE A 146 -18.13 11.24 12.22
CA PHE A 146 -17.10 12.22 12.55
C PHE A 146 -17.51 13.23 13.63
N ALA A 147 -18.76 13.64 13.71
CA ALA A 147 -19.24 14.59 14.72
C ALA A 147 -19.11 14.07 16.16
N SER A 148 -19.03 12.74 16.35
CA SER A 148 -18.93 12.10 17.66
C SER A 148 -17.53 12.13 18.30
N ARG A 149 -16.51 12.71 17.65
CA ARG A 149 -15.11 12.57 18.08
C ARG A 149 -14.21 13.74 17.66
N PRO A 150 -13.03 13.89 18.29
CA PRO A 150 -11.98 14.80 17.82
C PRO A 150 -11.40 14.35 16.47
N LEU A 151 -11.06 15.32 15.64
CA LEU A 151 -10.63 15.13 14.27
C LEU A 151 -9.39 15.96 13.95
N THR A 152 -8.51 15.36 13.16
CA THR A 152 -7.60 16.10 12.31
C THR A 152 -8.22 16.19 10.91
N ALA A 153 -8.32 17.38 10.35
CA ALA A 153 -8.79 17.62 8.99
C ALA A 153 -7.64 18.14 8.11
N ARG A 154 -7.55 17.62 6.89
CA ARG A 154 -6.62 18.09 5.86
C ARG A 154 -7.40 18.77 4.74
N GLY A 155 -6.90 19.89 4.23
CA GLY A 155 -7.61 20.67 3.23
C GLY A 155 -6.86 21.91 2.77
N CYS A 156 -7.60 22.85 2.20
CA CYS A 156 -7.12 24.19 1.87
C CYS A 156 -8.20 25.25 2.12
N LEU A 157 -7.83 26.42 2.59
CA LEU A 157 -8.70 27.59 2.57
C LEU A 157 -8.93 28.03 1.12
N ASN A 158 -10.20 28.23 0.76
CA ASN A 158 -10.57 28.87 -0.49
C ASN A 158 -10.61 30.41 -0.35
N ALA A 159 -10.78 31.11 -1.47
CA ALA A 159 -10.83 32.57 -1.52
C ALA A 159 -11.98 33.19 -0.69
N ASN A 160 -13.00 32.41 -0.34
CA ASN A 160 -14.14 32.84 0.46
C ASN A 160 -13.95 32.56 1.96
N GLY A 161 -12.75 32.15 2.39
CA GLY A 161 -12.44 31.84 3.78
C GLY A 161 -13.06 30.53 4.29
N ARG A 162 -13.55 29.66 3.39
CA ARG A 162 -14.06 28.33 3.75
C ARG A 162 -12.96 27.29 3.59
N PHE A 163 -12.84 26.39 4.55
CA PHE A 163 -11.85 25.31 4.50
C PHE A 163 -12.40 24.13 3.70
N VAL A 164 -11.83 23.88 2.53
CA VAL A 164 -12.20 22.75 1.66
C VAL A 164 -11.52 21.50 2.18
N VAL A 165 -12.29 20.69 2.90
CA VAL A 165 -11.85 19.44 3.52
C VAL A 165 -11.64 18.38 2.45
N ARG A 166 -10.43 17.83 2.41
CA ARG A 166 -10.03 16.68 1.59
C ARG A 166 -9.92 15.38 2.40
N THR A 167 -9.57 15.48 3.69
CA THR A 167 -9.43 14.33 4.59
C THR A 167 -10.05 14.64 5.94
N LEU A 168 -10.72 13.65 6.56
CA LEU A 168 -11.16 13.70 7.96
C LEU A 168 -10.65 12.47 8.72
N TRP A 169 -9.73 12.68 9.64
CA TRP A 169 -9.06 11.63 10.40
C TRP A 169 -9.49 11.63 11.86
N PRO A 170 -10.06 10.52 12.39
CA PRO A 170 -10.33 10.38 13.81
C PRO A 170 -9.04 10.32 14.63
N GLU A 171 -8.85 11.25 15.57
CA GLU A 171 -7.63 11.31 16.40
C GLU A 171 -7.53 10.16 17.42
N GLY A 172 -8.64 9.45 17.67
CA GLY A 172 -8.63 8.22 18.48
C GLY A 172 -8.03 7.00 17.78
N PHE A 173 -7.66 7.10 16.51
CA PHE A 173 -6.88 6.07 15.82
C PHE A 173 -5.40 6.32 16.12
N HIS A 174 -4.93 5.80 17.25
CA HIS A 174 -3.61 6.08 17.80
C HIS A 174 -2.97 4.88 18.52
N LEU A 175 -1.68 5.01 18.84
CA LEU A 175 -0.86 4.08 19.62
C LEU A 175 -0.13 4.84 20.73
N ARG A 176 -0.88 5.43 21.66
CA ARG A 176 -0.32 6.29 22.72
C ARG A 176 0.37 5.49 23.83
N ASP A 177 -0.24 4.39 24.24
CA ASP A 177 0.28 3.44 25.22
C ASP A 177 0.53 2.09 24.55
N VAL A 178 1.33 1.22 25.19
CA VAL A 178 1.43 -0.19 24.78
C VAL A 178 0.02 -0.78 24.76
N PRO A 179 -0.49 -1.19 23.59
CA PRO A 179 -1.82 -1.78 23.51
C PRO A 179 -1.90 -3.06 24.35
N PRO A 180 -3.09 -3.44 24.83
CA PRO A 180 -3.27 -4.67 25.61
C PRO A 180 -2.64 -5.88 24.93
N PHE A 181 -1.89 -6.67 25.69
CA PHE A 181 -1.30 -7.90 25.19
C PHE A 181 -2.40 -8.91 24.85
N ARG A 182 -2.28 -9.51 23.67
CA ARG A 182 -3.19 -10.54 23.20
C ARG A 182 -2.41 -11.76 22.77
N ALA A 183 -2.49 -12.82 23.56
CA ALA A 183 -1.86 -14.09 23.25
C ALA A 183 -2.44 -14.66 21.95
N LEU A 184 -1.56 -15.13 21.07
CA LEU A 184 -1.95 -15.90 19.90
C LEU A 184 -2.24 -17.34 20.31
N PRO A 185 -3.21 -18.02 19.68
CA PRO A 185 -3.44 -19.44 19.91
C PRO A 185 -2.18 -20.26 19.63
N ALA A 186 -1.69 -20.99 20.63
CA ALA A 186 -0.42 -21.74 20.56
C ALA A 186 -0.48 -22.94 19.60
N ASP A 187 -1.69 -23.42 19.30
CA ASP A 187 -1.97 -24.53 18.37
C ASP A 187 -1.96 -24.10 16.90
N PHE A 188 -1.95 -22.79 16.62
CA PHE A 188 -1.93 -22.28 15.25
C PHE A 188 -0.54 -21.82 14.81
N ALA A 189 -0.22 -22.16 13.57
CA ALA A 189 0.87 -21.50 12.87
C ALA A 189 0.60 -19.98 12.83
N PRO A 190 1.62 -19.12 13.00
CA PRO A 190 1.45 -17.66 13.06
C PRO A 190 0.58 -17.06 11.95
N ALA A 191 0.77 -17.53 10.72
CA ALA A 191 -0.01 -17.13 9.55
C ALA A 191 -1.53 -17.36 9.74
N LEU A 192 -1.91 -18.51 10.32
CA LEU A 192 -3.32 -18.83 10.56
C LEU A 192 -3.89 -18.01 11.73
N ALA A 193 -3.10 -17.79 12.78
CA ALA A 193 -3.50 -16.95 13.90
C ALA A 193 -3.80 -15.50 13.44
N LEU A 194 -2.93 -14.91 12.62
CA LEU A 194 -3.18 -13.58 12.05
C LEU A 194 -4.42 -13.56 11.15
N ARG A 195 -4.61 -14.60 10.32
CA ARG A 195 -5.82 -14.72 9.49
C ARG A 195 -7.09 -14.68 10.31
N GLN A 196 -7.14 -15.43 11.41
CA GLN A 196 -8.30 -15.45 12.28
C GLN A 196 -8.50 -14.12 12.97
N LEU A 197 -7.44 -13.46 13.43
CA LEU A 197 -7.53 -12.12 14.01
C LEU A 197 -8.16 -11.10 13.05
N MET A 198 -7.79 -11.14 11.76
CA MET A 198 -8.42 -10.28 10.73
C MET A 198 -9.90 -10.62 10.46
N ARG A 199 -10.35 -11.84 10.81
CA ARG A 199 -11.68 -12.38 10.48
C ARG A 199 -12.57 -12.60 11.70
N GLU A 200 -12.11 -12.24 12.89
CA GLU A 200 -12.81 -12.53 14.13
C GLU A 200 -14.14 -11.78 14.24
N GLU A 201 -14.16 -10.57 13.69
CA GLU A 201 -15.34 -9.71 13.67
C GLU A 201 -16.17 -9.96 12.41
N PRO A 202 -17.50 -9.78 12.48
CA PRO A 202 -18.36 -9.77 11.31
C PRO A 202 -17.84 -8.83 10.22
N ASN A 203 -17.82 -9.30 8.96
CA ASN A 203 -17.31 -8.57 7.80
C ASN A 203 -15.89 -8.02 8.01
N GLY A 204 -15.03 -8.79 8.69
CA GLY A 204 -13.65 -8.38 9.00
C GLY A 204 -13.57 -7.18 9.96
N GLY A 205 -14.66 -6.81 10.62
CA GLY A 205 -14.70 -5.67 11.52
C GLY A 205 -14.91 -4.33 10.83
N ALA A 206 -15.49 -4.34 9.61
CA ALA A 206 -15.90 -3.14 8.90
C ALA A 206 -16.74 -2.17 9.76
N ARG A 207 -17.55 -2.71 10.69
CA ARG A 207 -18.44 -1.95 11.58
C ARG A 207 -17.99 -1.96 13.05
N SER A 208 -16.87 -2.60 13.36
CA SER A 208 -16.33 -2.67 14.73
C SER A 208 -15.66 -1.33 15.09
N PRO A 209 -15.36 -1.05 16.38
CA PRO A 209 -14.51 0.07 16.72
C PRO A 209 -13.05 -0.17 16.26
N PHE A 210 -12.26 0.90 16.25
CA PHE A 210 -10.80 0.79 16.18
C PHE A 210 -10.30 -0.10 17.32
N ALA A 211 -9.35 -0.97 17.02
CA ALA A 211 -8.72 -1.84 18.00
C ALA A 211 -7.21 -1.89 17.77
N ALA A 212 -6.46 -1.95 18.86
CA ALA A 212 -5.01 -2.16 18.86
C ALA A 212 -4.65 -3.23 19.90
N PHE A 213 -3.77 -4.16 19.54
CA PHE A 213 -3.30 -5.24 20.40
C PHE A 213 -1.79 -5.42 20.27
N THR A 214 -1.12 -5.77 21.37
CA THR A 214 0.27 -6.24 21.32
C THR A 214 0.25 -7.75 21.12
N LEU A 215 0.84 -8.25 20.03
CA LEU A 215 0.90 -9.68 19.70
C LEU A 215 2.17 -10.35 20.23
N TRP A 216 3.25 -9.59 20.34
CA TRP A 216 4.53 -10.04 20.87
C TRP A 216 5.33 -8.85 21.39
N GLN A 217 6.13 -9.05 22.44
CA GLN A 217 7.01 -8.03 23.00
C GLN A 217 8.24 -8.70 23.60
N LYS A 218 9.43 -8.14 23.35
CA LYS A 218 10.68 -8.56 24.01
C LYS A 218 10.63 -8.20 25.50
N THR A 219 11.08 -9.11 26.37
CA THR A 219 10.95 -8.99 27.83
C THR A 219 11.59 -7.71 28.40
N SER A 220 12.65 -7.20 27.78
CA SER A 220 13.35 -5.98 28.19
C SER A 220 12.80 -4.69 27.56
N THR A 221 11.72 -4.77 26.77
CA THR A 221 11.19 -3.62 26.04
C THR A 221 10.48 -2.64 26.97
N VAL A 222 10.88 -1.37 26.90
CA VAL A 222 10.22 -0.26 27.61
C VAL A 222 8.76 -0.14 27.18
N THR A 223 7.87 0.12 28.14
CA THR A 223 6.42 0.27 27.92
C THR A 223 6.01 1.60 27.28
N ASP A 224 6.97 2.44 26.89
CA ASP A 224 6.74 3.69 26.19
C ASP A 224 7.16 3.54 24.73
N TRP A 225 6.20 3.69 23.83
CA TRP A 225 6.41 3.59 22.39
C TRP A 225 6.53 4.95 21.69
N ARG A 226 6.40 6.06 22.42
CA ARG A 226 6.52 7.41 21.84
C ARG A 226 7.89 7.62 21.20
N GLY A 227 7.89 8.25 20.03
CA GLY A 227 9.08 8.52 19.22
C GLY A 227 9.72 7.29 18.57
N ARG A 228 9.28 6.06 18.91
CA ARG A 228 9.84 4.83 18.32
C ARG A 228 9.54 4.78 16.83
N ALA A 229 10.54 4.37 16.06
CA ALA A 229 10.38 4.08 14.65
C ALA A 229 9.55 2.80 14.47
N VAL A 230 8.69 2.79 13.45
CA VAL A 230 7.87 1.65 13.09
C VAL A 230 8.10 1.24 11.64
N LEU A 231 8.16 -0.07 11.41
CA LEU A 231 7.95 -0.67 10.10
C LEU A 231 6.62 -1.42 10.17
N ALA A 232 5.65 -1.00 9.36
CA ALA A 232 4.33 -1.60 9.36
C ALA A 232 3.93 -2.12 7.99
N PHE A 233 2.99 -3.05 7.98
CA PHE A 233 2.45 -3.66 6.77
C PHE A 233 0.93 -3.55 6.84
N ILE A 234 0.34 -2.88 5.88
CA ILE A 234 -1.11 -2.70 5.82
C ILE A 234 -1.73 -3.62 4.78
N VAL A 235 -2.82 -4.27 5.17
CA VAL A 235 -3.73 -4.94 4.26
C VAL A 235 -5.12 -4.34 4.41
N ASN A 236 -5.62 -3.76 3.33
CA ASN A 236 -7.00 -3.34 3.23
C ASN A 236 -7.85 -4.53 2.76
N GLY A 237 -9.06 -4.67 3.30
CA GLY A 237 -9.99 -5.76 3.02
C GLY A 237 -10.57 -5.82 1.59
N GLY A 238 -11.51 -6.72 1.36
CA GLY A 238 -12.32 -6.72 0.14
C GLY A 238 -13.29 -5.53 0.13
N GLN A 239 -13.46 -4.87 -1.02
CA GLN A 239 -14.46 -3.81 -1.16
C GLN A 239 -15.87 -4.40 -1.30
N GLY A 240 -16.87 -3.68 -0.81
CA GLY A 240 -18.27 -4.10 -0.93
C GLY A 240 -18.92 -3.75 -2.27
N ASP A 241 -18.33 -2.83 -3.05
CA ASP A 241 -18.92 -2.21 -4.25
C ASP A 241 -18.04 -2.30 -5.52
N ASP A 242 -16.97 -3.10 -5.46
CA ASP A 242 -16.08 -3.40 -6.57
C ASP A 242 -15.54 -4.84 -6.47
N ASP A 243 -15.96 -5.68 -7.42
CA ASP A 243 -15.62 -7.09 -7.46
C ASP A 243 -14.13 -7.34 -7.82
N GLU A 244 -13.44 -6.37 -8.43
CA GLU A 244 -12.01 -6.50 -8.70
C GLU A 244 -11.19 -6.47 -7.40
N ALA A 245 -11.70 -5.80 -6.37
CA ALA A 245 -10.95 -5.48 -5.15
C ALA A 245 -11.14 -6.46 -3.99
N HIS A 246 -11.74 -7.65 -4.21
CA HIS A 246 -11.95 -8.67 -3.16
C HIS A 246 -10.67 -9.21 -2.51
N ALA A 247 -9.55 -9.18 -3.24
CA ALA A 247 -8.25 -9.62 -2.72
C ALA A 247 -7.64 -8.63 -1.71
N GLY A 248 -8.13 -7.38 -1.69
CA GLY A 248 -7.58 -6.33 -0.87
C GLY A 248 -6.53 -5.49 -1.58
N HIS A 249 -5.77 -4.73 -0.79
CA HIS A 249 -4.61 -3.98 -1.25
C HIS A 249 -3.54 -3.96 -0.17
N PHE A 250 -2.28 -4.11 -0.58
CA PHE A 250 -1.12 -4.22 0.30
C PHE A 250 -0.23 -2.98 0.17
N ALA A 251 0.31 -2.49 1.28
CA ALA A 251 1.36 -1.48 1.27
C ALA A 251 2.31 -1.65 2.46
N ILE A 252 3.54 -1.17 2.30
CA ILE A 252 4.51 -1.02 3.38
C ILE A 252 4.38 0.39 3.95
N VAL A 253 4.39 0.48 5.27
CA VAL A 253 4.21 1.73 6.01
C VAL A 253 5.45 2.00 6.86
N THR A 254 5.92 3.25 6.85
CA THR A 254 7.06 3.69 7.66
C THR A 254 6.66 4.90 8.48
N GLY A 255 7.17 5.02 9.70
CA GLY A 255 6.77 6.12 10.55
C GLY A 255 7.46 6.17 11.90
N ARG A 256 7.04 7.16 12.69
CA ARG A 256 7.26 7.20 14.13
C ARG A 256 5.94 7.34 14.85
N ILE A 257 5.83 6.71 16.02
CA ILE A 257 4.71 6.96 16.91
C ILE A 257 4.89 8.37 17.48
N ALA A 258 3.93 9.26 17.25
CA ALA A 258 3.99 10.63 17.76
C ALA A 258 3.87 10.68 19.30
N ASP A 259 4.17 11.83 19.91
CA ASP A 259 4.16 12.00 21.37
C ASP A 259 2.77 11.77 22.00
N ASP A 260 1.70 12.03 21.25
CA ASP A 260 0.31 11.76 21.62
C ASP A 260 -0.19 10.39 21.14
N GLY A 261 0.70 9.58 20.54
CA GLY A 261 0.39 8.30 19.92
C GLY A 261 -0.14 8.38 18.50
N ALA A 262 -0.30 9.57 17.91
CA ALA A 262 -0.86 9.70 16.58
C ALA A 262 -0.05 8.92 15.53
N ILE A 263 -0.78 8.31 14.60
CA ILE A 263 -0.23 7.51 13.50
C ILE A 263 -0.55 8.08 12.11
N GLY A 264 -1.36 9.15 12.04
CA GLY A 264 -1.85 9.72 10.77
C GLY A 264 -0.75 10.21 9.83
N ASP A 265 0.40 10.57 10.41
CA ASP A 265 1.57 11.06 9.67
C ASP A 265 2.49 9.95 9.15
N TRP A 266 2.19 8.67 9.41
CA TRP A 266 2.97 7.55 8.85
C TRP A 266 2.87 7.52 7.32
N LEU A 267 3.98 7.22 6.63
CA LEU A 267 4.00 7.13 5.18
C LEU A 267 3.59 5.73 4.73
N VAL A 268 2.47 5.65 4.04
CA VAL A 268 2.02 4.47 3.31
C VAL A 268 2.60 4.53 1.90
N ASN A 269 3.40 3.53 1.54
CA ASN A 269 3.95 3.41 0.19
C ASN A 269 2.97 2.62 -0.67
N ASN A 270 1.99 3.33 -1.26
CA ASN A 270 0.97 2.73 -2.09
C ASN A 270 1.46 2.53 -3.54
N PHE A 271 1.01 1.44 -4.17
CA PHE A 271 1.28 1.16 -5.57
C PHE A 271 -0.04 0.83 -6.26
N TYR A 272 -0.44 1.71 -7.16
CA TYR A 272 -1.53 1.52 -8.10
C TYR A 272 -0.96 1.65 -9.51
N THR A 273 -1.68 1.16 -10.52
CA THR A 273 -1.27 1.39 -11.90
C THR A 273 -1.16 2.90 -12.18
N LEU A 274 -0.07 3.30 -12.82
CA LEU A 274 0.12 4.67 -13.31
C LEU A 274 -0.45 4.88 -14.72
N ASP A 275 -0.88 3.80 -15.37
CA ASP A 275 -1.30 3.79 -16.79
C ASP A 275 -2.82 3.87 -16.96
N ALA A 276 -3.53 4.13 -15.86
CA ALA A 276 -4.96 4.41 -15.86
C ALA A 276 -5.29 5.56 -14.91
N GLU A 277 -6.36 6.29 -15.21
CA GLU A 277 -6.93 7.29 -14.34
C GLU A 277 -7.83 6.60 -13.32
N SER A 278 -7.35 6.44 -12.09
CA SER A 278 -8.16 5.82 -11.04
C SER A 278 -9.49 6.57 -10.87
N GLU A 279 -10.56 5.81 -10.79
CA GLU A 279 -11.91 6.21 -10.42
C GLU A 279 -12.00 6.92 -9.06
N LYS A 280 -10.99 6.68 -8.21
CA LYS A 280 -10.82 7.27 -6.88
C LYS A 280 -9.84 8.45 -6.87
N GLY A 281 -9.20 8.76 -8.01
CA GLY A 281 -8.16 9.79 -8.12
C GLY A 281 -6.82 9.38 -7.51
N ILE A 282 -6.59 8.09 -7.27
CA ILE A 282 -5.35 7.60 -6.65
C ILE A 282 -4.19 7.69 -7.64
N ILE A 283 -3.06 8.23 -7.17
CA ILE A 283 -1.77 8.18 -7.84
C ILE A 283 -0.77 7.49 -6.91
N ALA A 284 0.04 6.58 -7.44
CA ALA A 284 1.00 5.83 -6.65
C ALA A 284 2.09 6.76 -6.07
N ALA A 285 2.22 6.80 -4.75
CA ALA A 285 3.23 7.58 -4.03
C ALA A 285 3.35 7.15 -2.56
N PRO A 286 4.44 7.56 -1.88
CA PRO A 286 4.42 7.71 -0.44
C PRO A 286 3.34 8.75 -0.06
N VAL A 287 2.42 8.36 0.80
CA VAL A 287 1.26 9.17 1.20
C VAL A 287 1.05 9.08 2.71
N PRO A 288 0.75 10.17 3.43
CA PRO A 288 0.39 10.11 4.83
C PRO A 288 -0.81 9.17 5.09
N LEU A 289 -0.80 8.44 6.22
CA LEU A 289 -1.78 7.41 6.55
C LEU A 289 -3.20 7.99 6.66
N ASP A 290 -3.32 9.21 7.18
CA ASP A 290 -4.59 9.93 7.23
C ASP A 290 -5.20 10.11 5.83
N ASN A 291 -4.38 10.55 4.86
CA ASN A 291 -4.77 10.73 3.47
C ASN A 291 -5.08 9.38 2.80
N TYR A 292 -4.20 8.38 3.00
CA TYR A 292 -4.37 7.04 2.44
C TYR A 292 -5.68 6.38 2.88
N LEU A 293 -6.04 6.50 4.15
CA LEU A 293 -7.22 5.85 4.72
C LEU A 293 -8.48 6.72 4.64
N ALA A 294 -8.38 8.04 4.76
CA ALA A 294 -9.52 8.92 5.01
C ALA A 294 -9.64 10.14 4.09
N ASP A 295 -8.94 10.18 2.95
CA ASP A 295 -9.33 11.08 1.85
C ASP A 295 -10.79 10.79 1.43
N LEU A 296 -11.60 11.84 1.25
CA LEU A 296 -13.04 11.68 0.98
C LEU A 296 -13.32 10.93 -0.33
N ASN A 297 -12.44 11.05 -1.32
CA ASN A 297 -12.51 10.33 -2.59
C ASN A 297 -11.73 9.02 -2.56
N SER A 298 -10.47 9.03 -2.13
CA SER A 298 -9.54 7.90 -2.28
C SER A 298 -9.28 7.07 -1.02
N GLY A 299 -9.76 7.52 0.14
CA GLY A 299 -9.46 6.92 1.43
C GLY A 299 -9.91 5.47 1.51
N GLN A 300 -8.98 4.53 1.72
CA GLN A 300 -9.28 3.10 1.72
C GLN A 300 -10.28 2.71 2.81
N ALA A 301 -10.29 3.41 3.95
CA ALA A 301 -11.21 3.15 5.04
C ALA A 301 -12.65 3.52 4.68
N TYR A 302 -12.94 4.29 3.62
CA TYR A 302 -14.32 4.46 3.18
C TYR A 302 -14.90 3.20 2.52
N TYR A 303 -14.05 2.34 1.95
CA TYR A 303 -14.47 1.22 1.12
C TYR A 303 -14.41 -0.13 1.83
N ARG A 304 -13.63 -0.23 2.92
CA ARG A 304 -13.27 -1.51 3.53
C ARG A 304 -12.59 -1.35 4.89
N PRO A 305 -12.63 -2.36 5.77
CA PRO A 305 -11.76 -2.42 6.94
C PRO A 305 -10.30 -2.56 6.51
N SER A 306 -9.39 -2.14 7.38
CA SER A 306 -7.93 -2.26 7.15
C SER A 306 -7.22 -2.79 8.38
N TYR A 307 -6.15 -3.53 8.17
CA TYR A 307 -5.36 -4.15 9.23
C TYR A 307 -3.90 -3.77 9.07
N LEU A 308 -3.26 -3.33 10.16
CA LEU A 308 -1.84 -3.06 10.18
C LEU A 308 -1.15 -4.06 11.11
N LEU A 309 -0.10 -4.69 10.61
CA LEU A 309 0.91 -5.34 11.43
C LEU A 309 2.06 -4.36 11.63
N VAL A 310 2.36 -3.99 12.87
CA VAL A 310 3.31 -2.92 13.21
C VAL A 310 4.49 -3.52 13.98
N ALA A 311 5.68 -3.48 13.40
CA ALA A 311 6.93 -3.75 14.08
C ALA A 311 7.44 -2.45 14.73
N VAL A 312 7.48 -2.43 16.07
CA VAL A 312 8.06 -1.34 16.86
C VAL A 312 9.54 -1.64 17.05
N LEU A 313 10.40 -0.70 16.66
CA LEU A 313 11.84 -0.92 16.59
C LEU A 313 12.60 -0.07 17.62
N SER A 314 13.66 -0.65 18.18
CA SER A 314 14.59 0.05 19.06
C SER A 314 15.48 1.06 18.32
N ARG A 315 15.80 0.76 17.06
CA ARG A 315 16.56 1.63 16.17
C ARG A 315 15.84 1.78 14.84
N GLU A 316 16.00 2.94 14.23
CA GLU A 316 15.30 3.32 13.00
C GLU A 316 15.87 2.69 11.72
N ARG A 317 17.11 2.21 11.75
CA ARG A 317 17.88 1.84 10.55
C ARG A 317 17.14 0.90 9.59
N ALA A 318 16.38 -0.08 10.09
CA ALA A 318 15.59 -0.99 9.25
C ALA A 318 14.47 -0.24 8.50
N THR A 319 13.72 0.61 9.20
CA THR A 319 12.65 1.42 8.59
C THR A 319 13.22 2.44 7.61
N ALA A 320 14.31 3.12 7.95
CA ALA A 320 14.96 4.09 7.06
C ALA A 320 15.48 3.42 5.78
N LEU A 321 16.08 2.23 5.90
CA LEU A 321 16.54 1.42 4.77
C LEU A 321 15.38 1.08 3.83
N VAL A 322 14.26 0.60 4.38
CA VAL A 322 13.06 0.26 3.61
C VAL A 322 12.48 1.48 2.90
N GLN A 323 12.37 2.63 3.59
CA GLN A 323 11.82 3.84 2.97
C GLN A 323 12.71 4.38 1.83
N ALA A 324 14.03 4.35 2.01
CA ALA A 324 14.97 4.76 0.98
C ALA A 324 14.88 3.83 -0.25
N ALA A 325 14.82 2.51 -0.03
CA ALA A 325 14.65 1.53 -1.11
C ALA A 325 13.34 1.76 -1.89
N LEU A 326 12.23 2.00 -1.17
CA LEU A 326 10.94 2.33 -1.80
C LEU A 326 11.02 3.64 -2.60
N GLY A 327 11.75 4.65 -2.13
CA GLY A 327 12.04 5.85 -2.90
C GLY A 327 12.70 5.57 -4.25
N ARG A 328 13.66 4.63 -4.30
CA ARG A 328 14.27 4.17 -5.55
C ARG A 328 13.28 3.44 -6.45
N VAL A 329 12.47 2.56 -5.86
CA VAL A 329 11.40 1.84 -6.58
C VAL A 329 10.40 2.82 -7.20
N TYR A 330 10.02 3.88 -6.48
CA TYR A 330 9.15 4.93 -7.02
C TYR A 330 9.77 5.65 -8.21
N ASN A 331 11.06 6.02 -8.15
CA ASN A 331 11.73 6.61 -9.32
C ASN A 331 11.70 5.69 -10.53
N GLN A 332 11.97 4.38 -10.35
CA GLN A 332 11.86 3.38 -11.41
C GLN A 332 10.42 3.19 -11.90
N PHE A 333 9.43 3.34 -11.02
CA PHE A 333 8.00 3.25 -11.35
C PHE A 333 7.53 4.45 -12.18
N TYR A 334 7.84 5.67 -11.74
CA TYR A 334 7.46 6.89 -12.45
C TYR A 334 8.09 7.01 -13.83
N ARG A 335 9.34 6.57 -14.00
CA ARG A 335 10.02 6.57 -15.32
C ARG A 335 9.65 5.39 -16.22
N HIS A 336 8.67 4.57 -15.85
CA HIS A 336 8.22 3.44 -16.65
C HIS A 336 9.24 2.29 -16.81
N GLN A 337 10.25 2.18 -15.94
CA GLN A 337 11.12 0.99 -15.88
C GLN A 337 10.40 -0.18 -15.21
N LEU A 338 9.62 0.10 -14.16
CA LEU A 338 8.71 -0.85 -13.53
C LEU A 338 7.29 -0.55 -14.03
N VAL A 339 6.65 -1.49 -14.71
CA VAL A 339 5.29 -1.32 -15.24
C VAL A 339 4.31 -2.18 -14.45
N TYR A 340 3.19 -1.60 -14.04
CA TYR A 340 2.19 -2.30 -13.25
C TYR A 340 1.47 -3.35 -14.11
N TYR A 341 1.69 -4.62 -13.80
CA TYR A 341 0.98 -5.75 -14.42
C TYR A 341 0.37 -6.61 -13.32
N HIS A 342 -0.96 -6.56 -13.20
CA HIS A 342 -1.65 -7.02 -11.99
C HIS A 342 -1.30 -8.44 -11.51
N PRO A 343 -1.08 -9.45 -12.37
CA PRO A 343 -0.68 -10.77 -11.90
C PRO A 343 0.70 -10.84 -11.24
N THR A 344 1.71 -10.13 -11.75
CA THR A 344 3.12 -10.36 -11.35
C THR A 344 3.87 -9.13 -10.86
N THR A 345 3.31 -7.94 -11.06
CA THR A 345 3.86 -6.63 -10.72
C THR A 345 2.74 -5.72 -10.19
N ASN A 346 2.01 -6.21 -9.19
CA ASN A 346 1.04 -5.45 -8.41
C ASN A 346 1.63 -4.92 -7.09
N CYS A 347 0.84 -4.17 -6.34
CA CYS A 347 1.20 -3.63 -5.02
C CYS A 347 1.89 -4.62 -4.07
N THR A 348 1.37 -5.83 -3.97
CA THR A 348 1.88 -6.89 -3.11
C THR A 348 3.25 -7.35 -3.60
N SER A 349 3.37 -7.69 -4.89
CA SER A 349 4.65 -8.14 -5.47
C SER A 349 5.74 -7.07 -5.39
N ILE A 350 5.43 -5.81 -5.69
CA ILE A 350 6.40 -4.71 -5.64
C ILE A 350 6.93 -4.56 -4.20
N SER A 351 6.04 -4.61 -3.23
CA SER A 351 6.41 -4.54 -1.82
C SER A 351 7.24 -5.74 -1.36
N VAL A 352 6.80 -6.96 -1.65
CA VAL A 352 7.49 -8.19 -1.24
C VAL A 352 8.84 -8.35 -1.93
N ASP A 353 8.93 -8.01 -3.21
CA ASP A 353 10.18 -8.09 -3.97
C ASP A 353 11.17 -7.00 -3.50
N THR A 354 10.70 -5.84 -3.02
CA THR A 354 11.53 -4.84 -2.33
C THR A 354 12.11 -5.41 -1.03
N LEU A 355 11.28 -6.03 -0.18
CA LEU A 355 11.74 -6.64 1.08
C LEU A 355 12.78 -7.75 0.84
N ARG A 356 12.52 -8.62 -0.15
CA ARG A 356 13.45 -9.69 -0.56
C ARG A 356 14.76 -9.13 -1.11
N ALA A 357 14.71 -8.05 -1.90
CA ALA A 357 15.89 -7.37 -2.41
C ALA A 357 16.77 -6.78 -1.29
N LEU A 358 16.16 -6.40 -0.17
CA LEU A 358 16.87 -5.94 1.04
C LEU A 358 17.35 -7.08 1.95
N GLY A 359 17.08 -8.34 1.59
CA GLY A 359 17.49 -9.51 2.36
C GLY A 359 16.56 -9.87 3.52
N PHE A 360 15.30 -9.41 3.53
CA PHE A 360 14.29 -10.02 4.38
C PHE A 360 13.68 -11.22 3.66
N ASP A 361 13.95 -12.42 4.18
CA ASP A 361 13.39 -13.65 3.63
C ASP A 361 11.89 -13.72 3.93
N VAL A 362 11.08 -13.36 2.93
CA VAL A 362 9.64 -13.60 2.91
C VAL A 362 9.41 -14.87 2.07
N PRO A 363 9.16 -16.04 2.69
CA PRO A 363 9.10 -17.30 1.96
C PRO A 363 8.00 -17.32 0.90
N ALA A 364 8.26 -17.96 -0.25
CA ALA A 364 7.23 -18.17 -1.26
C ALA A 364 6.22 -19.25 -0.79
N ARG A 365 4.92 -18.99 -0.98
CA ARG A 365 3.87 -20.00 -0.77
C ARG A 365 3.66 -20.87 -2.00
N GLY A 366 4.22 -20.45 -3.13
CA GLY A 366 4.05 -21.11 -4.40
C GLY A 366 2.76 -20.70 -5.11
N PRO A 367 2.60 -21.19 -6.36
CA PRO A 367 1.50 -20.81 -7.23
C PRO A 367 0.16 -21.40 -6.77
N THR A 368 -0.94 -20.85 -7.31
CA THR A 368 -2.26 -21.47 -7.14
C THR A 368 -2.28 -22.88 -7.74
N SER A 369 -1.87 -23.04 -8.99
CA SER A 369 -1.66 -24.35 -9.62
C SER A 369 -1.02 -24.21 -11.01
N ARG A 370 0.19 -24.74 -11.18
CA ARG A 370 0.85 -24.80 -12.50
C ARG A 370 0.15 -25.74 -13.47
N LEU A 371 -0.32 -26.89 -12.99
CA LEU A 371 -1.01 -27.87 -13.83
C LEU A 371 -2.31 -27.29 -14.40
N LEU A 372 -3.13 -26.65 -13.55
CA LEU A 372 -4.35 -26.00 -14.02
C LEU A 372 -4.06 -24.84 -14.98
N ALA A 373 -2.95 -24.13 -14.82
CA ALA A 373 -2.55 -23.09 -15.75
C ALA A 373 -2.28 -23.65 -17.15
N TRP A 374 -1.45 -24.70 -17.23
CA TRP A 374 -1.09 -25.32 -18.51
C TRP A 374 -2.26 -25.98 -19.22
N VAL A 375 -3.07 -26.77 -18.50
CA VAL A 375 -4.25 -27.43 -19.07
C VAL A 375 -5.36 -26.42 -19.37
N GLY A 376 -5.50 -25.39 -18.53
CA GLY A 376 -6.53 -24.36 -18.67
C GLY A 376 -6.25 -23.39 -19.82
N PHE A 377 -5.00 -23.19 -20.24
CA PHE A 377 -4.64 -22.23 -21.28
C PHE A 377 -5.44 -22.42 -22.59
N PRO A 378 -5.43 -23.61 -23.26
CA PRO A 378 -6.19 -23.80 -24.49
C PRO A 378 -7.70 -23.67 -24.26
N TYR A 379 -8.21 -24.12 -23.11
CA TYR A 379 -9.62 -23.97 -22.75
C TYR A 379 -10.04 -22.51 -22.67
N PHE A 380 -9.28 -21.67 -21.96
CA PHE A 380 -9.58 -20.23 -21.84
C PHE A 380 -9.42 -19.51 -23.18
N ALA A 381 -8.38 -19.85 -23.96
CA ALA A 381 -8.17 -19.25 -25.29
C ALA A 381 -9.38 -19.50 -26.20
N ALA A 382 -9.91 -20.73 -26.21
CA ALA A 382 -11.09 -21.09 -26.98
C ALA A 382 -12.39 -20.47 -26.42
N LYS A 383 -12.62 -20.60 -25.11
CA LYS A 383 -13.85 -20.13 -24.45
C LYS A 383 -14.01 -18.61 -24.51
N GLU A 384 -12.93 -17.88 -24.28
CA GLU A 384 -12.93 -16.41 -24.27
C GLU A 384 -12.62 -15.82 -25.65
N ARG A 385 -12.29 -16.68 -26.64
CA ARG A 385 -11.84 -16.28 -27.98
C ARG A 385 -10.71 -15.24 -27.94
N SER A 386 -9.77 -15.41 -26.99
CA SER A 386 -8.70 -14.45 -26.73
C SER A 386 -7.50 -15.14 -26.09
N VAL A 387 -6.34 -15.07 -26.77
CA VAL A 387 -5.06 -15.54 -26.24
C VAL A 387 -4.61 -14.67 -25.07
N ASP A 388 -4.88 -13.37 -25.10
CA ASP A 388 -4.46 -12.45 -24.02
C ASP A 388 -5.20 -12.74 -22.72
N LYS A 389 -6.50 -13.07 -22.77
CA LYS A 389 -7.24 -13.54 -21.59
C LYS A 389 -6.72 -14.88 -21.07
N ALA A 390 -6.30 -15.79 -21.96
CA ALA A 390 -5.70 -17.05 -21.56
C ALA A 390 -4.32 -16.85 -20.90
N LYS A 391 -3.50 -15.94 -21.44
CA LYS A 391 -2.21 -15.54 -20.86
C LYS A 391 -2.42 -14.93 -19.47
N LEU A 392 -3.37 -14.01 -19.33
CA LEU A 392 -3.71 -13.39 -18.05
C LEU A 392 -4.11 -14.44 -17.01
N ALA A 393 -5.00 -15.37 -17.37
CA ALA A 393 -5.42 -16.46 -16.48
C ALA A 393 -4.25 -17.38 -16.10
N PHE A 394 -3.34 -17.65 -17.05
CA PHE A 394 -2.13 -18.45 -16.80
C PHE A 394 -1.21 -17.78 -15.77
N ASP A 395 -0.95 -16.48 -15.91
CA ASP A 395 -0.08 -15.76 -14.99
C ASP A 395 -0.68 -15.71 -13.57
N TYR A 396 -2.00 -15.47 -13.43
CA TYR A 396 -2.68 -15.56 -12.13
C TYR A 396 -2.57 -16.93 -11.45
N LEU A 397 -2.55 -18.01 -12.24
CA LEU A 397 -2.46 -19.36 -11.71
C LEU A 397 -1.03 -19.77 -11.35
N THR A 398 -0.02 -19.13 -11.93
CA THR A 398 1.40 -19.51 -11.83
C THR A 398 2.26 -18.57 -10.98
N VAL A 399 1.79 -17.35 -10.71
CA VAL A 399 2.47 -16.45 -9.78
C VAL A 399 2.40 -16.98 -8.34
N ASP A 400 3.48 -16.79 -7.59
CA ASP A 400 3.53 -17.06 -6.15
C ASP A 400 2.46 -16.27 -5.39
N GLN A 401 1.68 -16.96 -4.55
CA GLN A 401 0.59 -16.35 -3.81
C GLN A 401 1.05 -15.23 -2.86
N THR A 402 2.29 -15.25 -2.35
CA THR A 402 2.80 -14.13 -1.53
C THR A 402 3.10 -12.88 -2.34
N ARG A 403 3.29 -13.00 -3.66
CA ARG A 403 3.45 -11.86 -4.57
C ARG A 403 2.11 -11.39 -5.14
N LEU A 404 1.07 -12.24 -5.11
CA LEU A 404 -0.24 -11.93 -5.67
C LEU A 404 -1.25 -11.44 -4.63
N MET A 405 -1.37 -12.14 -3.50
CA MET A 405 -2.46 -11.95 -2.54
C MET A 405 -2.00 -11.14 -1.31
N PRO A 406 -2.59 -9.95 -1.05
CA PRO A 406 -2.27 -9.11 0.11
C PRO A 406 -2.29 -9.86 1.44
N ALA A 407 -3.34 -10.65 1.70
CA ALA A 407 -3.47 -11.44 2.92
C ALA A 407 -2.37 -12.51 3.04
N ALA A 408 -2.01 -13.17 1.94
CA ALA A 408 -0.96 -14.18 1.96
C ALA A 408 0.43 -13.57 2.25
N ALA A 409 0.67 -12.35 1.77
CA ALA A 409 1.90 -11.61 2.04
C ALA A 409 2.02 -11.25 3.52
N ILE A 410 1.02 -10.56 4.10
CA ILE A 410 1.09 -10.12 5.50
C ILE A 410 1.18 -11.30 6.48
N GLU A 411 0.46 -12.39 6.22
CA GLU A 411 0.53 -13.61 7.03
C GLU A 411 1.93 -14.24 7.01
N THR A 412 2.62 -14.17 5.86
CA THR A 412 3.97 -14.73 5.70
C THR A 412 5.02 -13.83 6.35
N ILE A 413 4.88 -12.51 6.16
CA ILE A 413 5.72 -11.50 6.83
C ILE A 413 5.62 -11.65 8.35
N PHE A 414 4.40 -11.83 8.88
CA PHE A 414 4.18 -12.04 10.30
C PHE A 414 4.89 -13.29 10.84
N GLY A 415 4.79 -14.42 10.13
CA GLY A 415 5.52 -15.64 10.48
C GLY A 415 7.03 -15.43 10.47
N GLY A 416 7.56 -14.67 9.50
CA GLY A 416 8.96 -14.28 9.45
C GLY A 416 9.38 -13.44 10.65
N LEU A 417 8.62 -12.39 10.98
CA LEU A 417 8.92 -11.51 12.12
C LEU A 417 8.92 -12.25 13.46
N LEU A 418 7.96 -13.15 13.70
CA LEU A 418 7.93 -13.98 14.91
C LEU A 418 9.06 -15.02 14.97
N SER A 419 9.50 -15.49 13.82
CA SER A 419 10.64 -16.42 13.74
C SER A 419 11.94 -15.67 14.08
N LEU A 420 12.14 -14.45 13.58
CA LEU A 420 13.26 -13.58 13.94
C LEU A 420 13.26 -13.23 15.44
N SER A 421 12.07 -13.02 16.01
CA SER A 421 11.91 -12.66 17.42
C SER A 421 12.23 -13.81 18.39
N SER A 422 12.22 -15.05 17.89
CA SER A 422 12.54 -16.25 18.66
C SER A 422 13.97 -16.75 18.44
N GLY A 423 14.65 -16.23 17.40
CA GLY A 423 16.03 -16.56 17.08
C GLY A 423 17.05 -15.83 17.96
N THR A 424 18.20 -16.44 18.18
CA THR A 424 19.35 -15.75 18.77
C THR A 424 20.00 -14.89 17.69
N ALA A 425 19.66 -13.60 17.65
CA ALA A 425 20.38 -12.66 16.81
C ALA A 425 21.85 -12.60 17.26
N THR A 426 22.79 -12.99 16.39
CA THR A 426 24.21 -12.81 16.68
C THR A 426 24.53 -11.33 16.62
N THR A 427 24.99 -10.77 17.74
CA THR A 427 25.37 -9.36 17.90
C THR A 427 26.60 -8.98 17.05
N GLU A 428 27.34 -9.98 16.56
CA GLU A 428 28.59 -9.82 15.79
C GLU A 428 28.44 -10.18 14.29
N SER A 429 27.22 -10.38 13.78
CA SER A 429 27.06 -10.69 12.36
C SER A 429 27.38 -9.48 11.48
N ALA A 430 28.31 -9.65 10.54
CA ALA A 430 28.55 -8.72 9.44
C ALA A 430 27.43 -8.76 8.37
N ASP A 431 26.38 -9.57 8.57
CA ASP A 431 25.20 -9.57 7.70
C ASP A 431 24.41 -8.27 7.86
N ARG A 432 24.36 -7.50 6.77
CA ARG A 432 23.64 -6.23 6.67
C ARG A 432 22.23 -6.39 6.11
N SER A 433 21.72 -7.62 6.04
CA SER A 433 20.35 -7.89 5.59
C SER A 433 19.30 -7.19 6.45
N LEU A 434 18.19 -6.81 5.83
CA LEU A 434 17.02 -6.29 6.55
C LEU A 434 16.52 -7.30 7.60
N GLY A 435 16.58 -8.60 7.31
CA GLY A 435 16.21 -9.64 8.28
C GLY A 435 17.04 -9.57 9.56
N GLN A 436 18.36 -9.39 9.44
CA GLN A 436 19.25 -9.26 10.59
C GLN A 436 19.02 -7.96 11.37
N MET A 437 18.79 -6.84 10.67
CA MET A 437 18.44 -5.58 11.34
C MET A 437 17.14 -5.73 12.16
N LEU A 438 16.11 -6.36 11.57
CA LEU A 438 14.85 -6.63 12.24
C LEU A 438 15.02 -7.56 13.44
N ALA A 439 15.79 -8.64 13.32
CA ALA A 439 16.05 -9.56 14.44
C ALA A 439 16.69 -8.85 15.65
N GLN A 440 17.61 -7.91 15.38
CA GLN A 440 18.29 -7.15 16.43
C GLN A 440 17.37 -6.08 17.04
N ASP A 441 16.64 -5.34 16.21
CA ASP A 441 15.97 -4.11 16.63
C ASP A 441 14.49 -4.28 16.98
N LEU A 442 13.86 -5.41 16.64
CA LEU A 442 12.45 -5.66 16.93
C LEU A 442 12.22 -5.75 18.45
N ASP A 443 11.42 -4.80 18.96
CA ASP A 443 11.08 -4.67 20.38
C ASP A 443 9.65 -5.15 20.67
N ALA A 444 8.72 -4.94 19.73
CA ALA A 444 7.34 -5.41 19.82
C ALA A 444 6.67 -5.57 18.45
N LEU A 445 5.62 -6.39 18.41
CA LEU A 445 4.69 -6.51 17.29
C LEU A 445 3.29 -6.12 17.77
N ALA A 446 2.67 -5.15 17.11
CA ALA A 446 1.30 -4.73 17.34
C ALA A 446 0.41 -5.02 16.13
N PHE A 447 -0.88 -5.24 16.39
CA PHE A 447 -1.92 -5.35 15.39
C PHE A 447 -2.92 -4.24 15.58
N LEU A 448 -3.27 -3.54 14.49
CA LEU A 448 -4.28 -2.50 14.48
C LEU A 448 -5.38 -2.92 13.50
N ARG A 449 -6.64 -2.71 13.90
CA ARG A 449 -7.81 -2.81 13.04
C ARG A 449 -8.44 -1.43 12.89
N ILE A 450 -8.42 -0.92 11.67
CA ILE A 450 -9.12 0.31 11.29
C ILE A 450 -10.48 -0.09 10.70
N PRO A 451 -11.59 0.41 11.26
CA PRO A 451 -12.91 0.09 10.73
C PRO A 451 -13.18 0.84 9.43
N GLN A 452 -14.23 0.43 8.73
CA GLN A 452 -14.70 1.18 7.59
C GLN A 452 -15.46 2.43 8.07
N ILE A 453 -15.11 3.58 7.51
CA ILE A 453 -15.80 4.85 7.72
C ILE A 453 -17.18 4.77 7.03
N PRO A 454 -18.29 4.95 7.75
CA PRO A 454 -19.63 4.94 7.17
C PRO A 454 -19.74 5.98 6.06
N SER A 455 -20.32 5.60 4.93
CA SER A 455 -20.63 6.49 3.80
C SER A 455 -21.69 5.83 2.93
N SER A 456 -21.94 6.36 1.73
CA SER A 456 -22.86 5.73 0.78
C SER A 456 -22.34 4.40 0.20
N ARG A 457 -21.16 3.94 0.63
CA ARG A 457 -20.49 2.71 0.18
C ARG A 457 -21.06 1.48 0.86
N ALA A 458 -21.05 0.36 0.13
CA ALA A 458 -21.32 -0.94 0.72
C ALA A 458 -20.23 -1.33 1.73
N TRP A 459 -20.61 -2.06 2.77
CA TRP A 459 -19.66 -2.60 3.73
C TRP A 459 -18.77 -3.64 3.05
N GLY A 460 -17.45 -3.47 3.19
CA GLY A 460 -16.45 -4.42 2.74
C GLY A 460 -16.30 -5.61 3.70
N ASP A 461 -15.27 -6.41 3.47
CA ASP A 461 -14.98 -7.61 4.27
C ASP A 461 -13.47 -7.79 4.45
N ALA A 462 -13.03 -8.76 5.24
CA ALA A 462 -11.63 -9.18 5.31
C ALA A 462 -11.11 -9.60 3.91
N PRO A 463 -9.81 -9.45 3.62
CA PRO A 463 -9.25 -9.77 2.29
C PRO A 463 -9.36 -11.27 1.96
N ALA A 464 -9.61 -11.57 0.69
CA ALA A 464 -9.53 -12.95 0.20
C ALA A 464 -8.07 -13.45 0.25
N VAL A 465 -7.85 -14.66 0.77
CA VAL A 465 -6.48 -15.17 0.99
C VAL A 465 -5.91 -15.98 -0.18
N ASN A 466 -6.78 -16.49 -1.05
CA ASN A 466 -6.39 -17.31 -2.19
C ASN A 466 -7.41 -17.20 -3.33
N ALA A 467 -7.04 -17.72 -4.50
CA ALA A 467 -7.85 -17.62 -5.71
C ALA A 467 -9.22 -18.32 -5.59
N ARG A 468 -9.34 -19.35 -4.74
CA ARG A 468 -10.62 -20.04 -4.51
C ARG A 468 -11.58 -19.12 -3.76
N GLU A 469 -11.13 -18.51 -2.67
CA GLU A 469 -11.93 -17.57 -1.90
C GLU A 469 -12.32 -16.34 -2.73
N TYR A 470 -11.37 -15.78 -3.48
CA TYR A 470 -11.64 -14.65 -4.37
C TYR A 470 -12.78 -14.98 -5.36
N ARG A 471 -12.70 -16.14 -6.04
CA ARG A 471 -13.75 -16.57 -6.98
C ARG A 471 -15.08 -16.88 -6.30
N ALA A 472 -15.08 -17.31 -5.05
CA ALA A 472 -16.31 -17.59 -4.31
C ALA A 472 -17.10 -16.32 -3.99
N ARG A 473 -16.44 -15.15 -3.96
CA ARG A 473 -17.07 -13.84 -3.75
C ARG A 473 -17.61 -13.21 -5.02
N MET A 474 -17.07 -13.61 -6.18
CA MET A 474 -17.56 -13.13 -7.47
C MET A 474 -18.99 -13.61 -7.75
N PRO A 475 -19.88 -12.77 -8.30
CA PRO A 475 -21.17 -13.20 -8.80
C PRO A 475 -21.04 -14.34 -9.80
N ARG A 476 -21.85 -15.40 -9.65
CA ARG A 476 -21.89 -16.53 -10.63
C ARG A 476 -22.26 -16.07 -12.03
N ASP A 477 -23.17 -15.09 -12.10
CA ASP A 477 -23.56 -14.42 -13.33
C ASP A 477 -22.58 -13.28 -13.62
N ARG A 478 -21.79 -13.40 -14.69
CA ARG A 478 -20.76 -12.43 -15.05
C ARG A 478 -21.32 -11.05 -15.40
N SER A 479 -22.59 -10.97 -15.81
CA SER A 479 -23.25 -9.68 -16.10
C SER A 479 -23.49 -8.85 -14.83
N LYS A 480 -23.45 -9.49 -13.66
CA LYS A 480 -23.62 -8.83 -12.36
C LYS A 480 -22.31 -8.40 -11.71
N VAL A 481 -21.17 -8.70 -12.35
CA VAL A 481 -19.85 -8.32 -11.83
C VAL A 481 -19.71 -6.81 -11.90
N GLN A 482 -19.43 -6.20 -10.76
CA GLN A 482 -19.28 -4.76 -10.61
C GLN A 482 -17.82 -4.38 -10.76
N ILE A 483 -17.49 -3.75 -11.88
CA ILE A 483 -16.15 -3.20 -12.16
C ILE A 483 -16.34 -1.76 -12.59
N VAL A 484 -15.48 -0.84 -12.16
CA VAL A 484 -15.48 0.55 -12.66
C VAL A 484 -14.49 0.65 -13.81
N PRO A 485 -14.95 0.82 -15.08
CA PRO A 485 -14.04 1.08 -16.17
C PRO A 485 -13.32 2.42 -15.93
N VAL A 486 -12.01 2.40 -16.06
CA VAL A 486 -11.15 3.58 -15.88
C VAL A 486 -10.52 4.00 -17.21
N PRO A 487 -10.43 5.31 -17.50
CA PRO A 487 -9.69 5.79 -18.66
C PRO A 487 -8.22 5.37 -18.61
N VAL A 488 -7.62 5.15 -19.78
CA VAL A 488 -6.17 4.96 -19.88
C VAL A 488 -5.45 6.29 -19.63
N ARG A 489 -4.25 6.21 -19.04
CA ARG A 489 -3.33 7.33 -18.90
C ARG A 489 -2.05 7.02 -19.67
N PRO A 490 -1.97 7.32 -20.97
CA PRO A 490 -0.80 6.97 -21.78
C PRO A 490 0.44 7.73 -21.29
N PHE A 491 1.53 7.00 -21.05
CA PHE A 491 2.80 7.62 -20.67
C PHE A 491 3.39 8.42 -21.84
N PRO A 492 3.78 9.70 -21.64
CA PRO A 492 4.27 10.54 -22.73
C PRO A 492 5.58 10.03 -23.31
N ALA A 493 5.63 9.84 -24.62
CA ALA A 493 6.84 9.36 -25.30
C ALA A 493 8.07 10.25 -25.04
N ARG A 494 7.87 11.57 -24.90
CA ARG A 494 8.94 12.54 -24.59
C ARG A 494 9.57 12.37 -23.21
N LEU A 495 8.90 11.65 -22.30
CA LEU A 495 9.38 11.38 -20.93
C LEU A 495 9.92 9.94 -20.79
N ARG A 496 9.95 9.18 -21.89
CA ARG A 496 10.50 7.83 -21.91
C ARG A 496 12.01 7.92 -22.07
N ASP A 497 12.71 7.51 -21.02
CA ASP A 497 14.16 7.46 -21.04
C ASP A 497 14.66 6.43 -22.06
N ASP A 498 15.85 6.66 -22.64
CA ASP A 498 16.47 5.81 -23.66
C ASP A 498 17.18 4.57 -23.08
N ASP A 499 17.36 4.53 -21.76
CA ASP A 499 18.10 3.51 -21.04
C ASP A 499 17.21 2.47 -20.35
N LEU A 500 15.89 2.52 -20.58
CA LEU A 500 14.93 1.56 -20.04
C LEU A 500 15.25 0.14 -20.52
N GLN A 501 15.32 -0.80 -19.58
CA GLN A 501 15.47 -2.22 -19.87
C GLN A 501 14.14 -2.83 -20.31
N PRO A 502 14.14 -3.72 -21.31
CA PRO A 502 12.94 -4.47 -21.68
C PRO A 502 12.38 -5.25 -20.49
N SER A 503 11.04 -5.31 -20.40
CA SER A 503 10.38 -6.17 -19.42
C SER A 503 10.75 -7.64 -19.65
N SER A 504 11.01 -8.36 -18.57
CA SER A 504 11.21 -9.81 -18.63
C SER A 504 9.97 -10.50 -19.21
N PRO A 505 10.12 -11.44 -20.17
CA PRO A 505 9.00 -12.18 -20.74
C PRO A 505 8.15 -12.86 -19.66
N HIS A 506 6.83 -12.69 -19.72
CA HIS A 506 5.94 -13.34 -18.77
C HIS A 506 5.91 -14.86 -19.00
N PRO A 507 5.69 -15.67 -17.94
CA PRO A 507 5.54 -17.13 -18.08
C PRO A 507 4.47 -17.53 -19.11
N SER A 508 3.38 -16.76 -19.20
CA SER A 508 2.32 -16.94 -20.18
C SER A 508 2.75 -16.81 -21.64
N GLU A 509 3.80 -16.03 -21.95
CA GLU A 509 4.32 -15.91 -23.32
C GLU A 509 4.98 -17.21 -23.78
N ARG A 510 5.74 -17.84 -22.86
CA ARG A 510 6.32 -19.18 -23.09
C ARG A 510 5.23 -20.23 -23.24
N ALA A 511 4.16 -20.14 -22.45
CA ALA A 511 3.01 -21.03 -22.56
C ALA A 511 2.28 -20.88 -23.89
N ALA A 512 2.08 -19.63 -24.35
CA ALA A 512 1.48 -19.35 -25.64
C ALA A 512 2.31 -19.91 -26.80
N LEU A 513 3.64 -19.74 -26.75
CA LEU A 513 4.55 -20.31 -27.74
C LEU A 513 4.49 -21.85 -27.76
N ALA A 514 4.57 -22.48 -26.58
CA ALA A 514 4.51 -23.93 -26.46
C ALA A 514 3.20 -24.50 -27.01
N TRP A 515 2.05 -23.91 -26.65
CA TRP A 515 0.76 -24.31 -27.20
C TRP A 515 0.63 -24.02 -28.69
N GLY A 516 1.19 -22.91 -29.19
CA GLY A 516 1.28 -22.63 -30.62
C GLY A 516 2.01 -23.73 -31.38
N ILE A 517 3.15 -24.20 -30.88
CA ILE A 517 3.91 -25.32 -31.45
C ILE A 517 3.10 -26.63 -31.41
N VAL A 518 2.45 -26.93 -30.29
CA VAL A 518 1.62 -28.13 -30.15
C VAL A 518 0.47 -28.13 -31.16
N LEU A 519 -0.20 -26.98 -31.35
CA LEU A 519 -1.33 -26.86 -32.28
C LEU A 519 -0.90 -26.91 -33.76
N LEU A 520 0.22 -26.29 -34.11
CA LEU A 520 0.68 -26.19 -35.51
C LEU A 520 1.45 -27.41 -36.00
N VAL A 521 2.20 -28.07 -35.11
CA VAL A 521 3.11 -29.17 -35.49
C VAL A 521 2.72 -30.47 -34.80
N GLY A 522 2.45 -30.41 -33.49
CA GLY A 522 2.16 -31.60 -32.67
C GLY A 522 0.90 -32.34 -33.12
N ILE A 523 -0.24 -31.65 -33.12
CA ILE A 523 -1.53 -32.25 -33.49
C ILE A 523 -1.54 -32.70 -34.96
N PRO A 524 -1.14 -31.89 -35.95
CA PRO A 524 -1.08 -32.35 -37.33
C PRO A 524 -0.13 -33.52 -37.53
N GLY A 525 1.02 -33.55 -36.84
CA GLY A 525 1.95 -34.67 -36.87
C GLY A 525 1.36 -35.96 -36.31
N LEU A 526 0.62 -35.89 -35.20
CA LEU A 526 -0.09 -37.03 -34.61
C LEU A 526 -1.20 -37.54 -35.54
N ILE A 527 -1.97 -36.63 -36.15
CA ILE A 527 -2.99 -36.98 -37.15
C ILE A 527 -2.35 -37.66 -38.36
N ALA A 528 -1.26 -37.11 -38.90
CA ALA A 528 -0.54 -37.70 -40.03
C ALA A 528 0.03 -39.09 -39.70
N LYS A 529 0.55 -39.28 -38.47
CA LYS A 529 1.04 -40.59 -38.00
C LYS A 529 -0.09 -41.60 -37.84
N ALA A 530 -1.21 -41.20 -37.23
CA ALA A 530 -2.39 -42.06 -37.09
C ALA A 530 -2.96 -42.44 -38.46
N TRP A 531 -3.01 -41.49 -39.40
CA TRP A 531 -3.48 -41.74 -40.76
C TRP A 531 -2.56 -42.69 -41.54
N LYS A 532 -1.23 -42.56 -41.39
CA LYS A 532 -0.27 -43.52 -41.94
C LYS A 532 -0.47 -44.92 -41.36
N TYR A 533 -0.67 -45.03 -40.04
CA TYR A 533 -0.90 -46.32 -39.38
C TYR A 533 -2.19 -47.00 -39.87
N LEU A 534 -3.29 -46.24 -39.98
CA LEU A 534 -4.57 -46.73 -40.49
C LEU A 534 -4.53 -47.14 -41.98
N ARG A 535 -3.66 -46.51 -42.78
CA ARG A 535 -3.41 -46.90 -44.18
C ARG A 535 -2.52 -48.13 -44.32
N ALA A 536 -1.59 -48.36 -43.40
CA ALA A 536 -0.71 -49.53 -43.42
C ALA A 536 -1.39 -50.81 -42.90
N SER A 537 -2.50 -50.66 -42.18
CA SER A 537 -3.34 -51.77 -41.68
C SER A 537 -4.50 -52.15 -42.63
N ARG A 538 -4.51 -51.61 -43.85
CA ARG A 538 -5.36 -52.03 -44.98
C ARG A 538 -4.46 -52.55 -46.07
#